data_AF-A0A1H7YS84-F1
#
_entry.id   AF-A0A1H7YS84-F1
#
_cell.length_a   1.000
_cell.length_b   1.000
_cell.length_c   1.000
_cell.angle_alpha   90.00
_cell.angle_beta   90.00
_cell.angle_gamma   90.00
#
_symmetry.space_group_name_H-M   'P 1'
#
loop_
_entity.id
_entity.type
_entity.pdbx_description
1 polymer ?
#
loop_
_entity_poly.entity_id
_entity_poly.type
_entity_poly.pdbx_seq_one_letter_code
_entity_poly.pdbx_strand_id
1 'polypeptide(L)'
;MISKKLLTINIFIVLLLIIAHTLGGYLIMYPMKPDFWTVVSESGPQYLLIALGLFVVIAWLISHLRIKSLNPKNKFLLAYTILCGVLLTFIIYFDAATYISTRKAIKEIENKYIQQAKEDIKKDNVTYRFSGGFSIPEYEAETLDKIDNIRKKFGISYENTGCIIDDIDREGQKKYEETLKPYLEKRNGKGWEEKMNKEIDNLKKVTIPNIGNR
;
A
#
# COMPACT_ATOMS: atom_id res chain seq x y z
N MET A 1 2.50 -36.95 -33.09
CA MET A 1 1.19 -36.68 -32.47
C MET A 1 1.38 -35.94 -31.15
N ILE A 2 0.67 -34.82 -30.93
CA ILE A 2 0.79 -34.04 -29.69
C ILE A 2 0.00 -34.74 -28.57
N SER A 3 0.58 -34.84 -27.37
CA SER A 3 -0.14 -35.34 -26.20
C SER A 3 -1.16 -34.30 -25.73
N LYS A 4 -2.46 -34.64 -25.81
CA LYS A 4 -3.54 -33.77 -25.31
C LYS A 4 -3.36 -33.41 -23.83
N LYS A 5 -2.96 -34.39 -23.01
CA LYS A 5 -2.70 -34.20 -21.58
C LYS A 5 -1.59 -33.16 -21.33
N LEU A 6 -0.47 -33.25 -22.04
CA LEU A 6 0.63 -32.29 -21.89
C LEU A 6 0.23 -30.89 -22.37
N LEU A 7 -0.53 -30.81 -23.47
CA LEU A 7 -1.03 -29.53 -23.97
C LEU A 7 -1.96 -28.85 -22.95
N THR A 8 -2.90 -29.59 -22.36
CA THR A 8 -3.80 -29.06 -21.32
C THR A 8 -3.04 -28.58 -20.09
N ILE A 9 -2.07 -29.36 -19.60
CA ILE A 9 -1.22 -28.96 -18.46
C ILE A 9 -0.44 -27.68 -18.77
N ASN A 10 0.13 -27.59 -19.98
CA ASN A 10 0.89 -26.42 -20.39
C ASN A 10 0.04 -25.15 -20.40
N ILE A 11 -1.15 -25.21 -21.03
CA ILE A 11 -2.10 -24.09 -21.06
C ILE A 11 -2.47 -23.67 -19.64
N PHE A 12 -2.78 -24.64 -18.78
CA PHE A 12 -3.13 -24.37 -17.39
C PHE A 12 -2.00 -23.68 -16.61
N ILE A 13 -0.76 -24.14 -16.74
CA ILE A 13 0.39 -23.53 -16.08
C ILE A 13 0.65 -22.10 -16.58
N VAL A 14 0.53 -21.85 -17.89
CA VAL A 14 0.68 -20.50 -18.44
C VAL A 14 -0.40 -19.56 -17.92
N LEU A 15 -1.66 -20.02 -17.84
CA LEU A 15 -2.75 -19.24 -17.26
C LEU A 15 -2.49 -18.92 -15.78
N LEU A 16 -2.08 -19.92 -14.99
CA LEU A 16 -1.71 -19.71 -13.59
C LEU A 16 -0.56 -18.72 -13.43
N LEU A 17 0.43 -18.77 -14.31
CA LEU A 17 1.57 -17.86 -14.30
C LEU A 17 1.16 -16.41 -14.54
N ILE A 18 0.27 -16.17 -15.52
CA ILE A 18 -0.28 -14.83 -15.78
C ILE A 18 -1.09 -14.35 -14.56
N ILE A 19 -1.95 -15.20 -14.02
CA ILE A 19 -2.76 -14.87 -12.83
C ILE A 19 -1.88 -14.56 -11.62
N ALA A 20 -0.88 -15.41 -11.35
CA ALA A 20 0.04 -15.24 -10.23
C ALA A 20 0.83 -13.94 -10.35
N HIS A 21 1.33 -13.62 -11.55
CA HIS A 21 2.05 -12.37 -11.78
C HIS A 21 1.16 -11.13 -11.54
N THR A 22 -0.08 -11.13 -12.05
CA THR A 22 -1.00 -9.98 -11.87
C THR A 22 -1.49 -9.86 -10.43
N LEU A 23 -1.88 -10.97 -9.79
CA LEU A 23 -2.34 -10.96 -8.40
C LEU A 23 -1.19 -10.71 -7.41
N GLY A 24 0.02 -11.15 -7.74
CA GLY A 24 1.24 -10.86 -6.99
C GLY A 24 1.48 -9.37 -6.84
N GLY A 25 1.28 -8.59 -7.92
CA GLY A 25 1.35 -7.13 -7.88
C GLY A 25 0.42 -6.50 -6.83
N TYR A 26 -0.82 -6.99 -6.73
CA TYR A 26 -1.76 -6.53 -5.68
C TYR A 26 -1.26 -6.82 -4.26
N LEU A 27 -0.65 -7.99 -4.05
CA LEU A 27 -0.14 -8.38 -2.74
C LEU A 27 1.10 -7.58 -2.35
N ILE A 28 2.00 -7.33 -3.30
CA ILE A 28 3.22 -6.56 -3.09
C ILE A 28 2.91 -5.09 -2.80
N MET A 29 1.91 -4.52 -3.48
CA MET A 29 1.50 -3.13 -3.27
C MET A 29 0.76 -2.88 -1.96
N TYR A 30 0.38 -3.92 -1.21
CA TYR A 30 -0.23 -3.72 0.11
C TYR A 30 0.72 -2.90 1.01
N PRO A 31 0.25 -1.86 1.73
CA PRO A 31 -1.15 -1.53 2.01
C PRO A 31 -1.76 -0.47 1.08
N MET A 32 -1.09 -0.09 -0.01
CA MET A 32 -1.74 0.71 -1.06
C MET A 32 -2.99 -0.03 -1.55
N LYS A 33 -4.01 0.73 -1.93
CA LYS A 33 -5.24 0.21 -2.56
C LYS A 33 -5.25 0.64 -4.04
N PRO A 34 -4.33 0.12 -4.87
CA PRO A 34 -4.26 0.48 -6.27
C PRO A 34 -5.49 -0.04 -7.00
N ASP A 35 -5.92 0.69 -8.03
CA ASP A 35 -6.87 0.16 -9.00
C ASP A 35 -6.18 -0.86 -9.92
N PHE A 36 -6.99 -1.59 -10.69
CA PHE A 36 -6.50 -2.66 -11.57
C PHE A 36 -5.49 -2.21 -12.62
N TRP A 37 -5.68 -1.04 -13.22
CA TRP A 37 -4.78 -0.57 -14.27
C TRP A 37 -3.42 -0.19 -13.71
N THR A 38 -3.40 0.41 -12.52
CA THR A 38 -2.16 0.72 -11.79
C THR A 38 -1.36 -0.56 -11.47
N VAL A 39 -2.03 -1.62 -11.01
CA VAL A 39 -1.32 -2.89 -10.75
C VAL A 39 -0.72 -3.47 -12.02
N VAL A 40 -1.48 -3.48 -13.13
CA VAL A 40 -1.00 -4.03 -14.39
C VAL A 40 0.14 -3.20 -14.98
N SER A 41 0.12 -1.87 -14.86
CA SER A 41 1.22 -1.04 -15.38
C SER A 41 2.51 -1.25 -14.59
N GLU A 42 2.40 -1.27 -13.27
CA GLU A 42 3.53 -1.37 -12.36
C GLU A 42 4.07 -2.81 -12.24
N SER A 43 3.26 -3.83 -12.50
CA SER A 43 3.73 -5.23 -12.52
C SER A 43 4.72 -5.50 -13.66
N GLY A 44 4.80 -4.60 -14.64
CA GLY A 44 5.73 -4.71 -15.77
C GLY A 44 5.50 -5.95 -16.62
N PRO A 45 4.29 -6.15 -17.20
CA PRO A 45 3.93 -7.36 -17.94
C PRO A 45 4.86 -7.65 -19.12
N GLN A 46 5.52 -6.62 -19.67
CA GLN A 46 6.56 -6.79 -20.68
C GLN A 46 7.68 -7.74 -20.24
N TYR A 47 8.08 -7.74 -18.96
CA TYR A 47 9.12 -8.63 -18.46
C TYR A 47 8.67 -10.09 -18.43
N LEU A 48 7.39 -10.33 -18.08
CA LEU A 48 6.81 -11.67 -18.16
C LEU A 48 6.77 -12.16 -19.61
N LEU A 49 6.35 -11.31 -20.56
CA LEU A 49 6.31 -11.67 -21.98
C LEU A 49 7.72 -11.96 -22.54
N ILE A 50 8.73 -11.18 -22.16
CA ILE A 50 10.13 -11.43 -22.52
C ILE A 50 10.59 -12.79 -21.98
N ALA A 51 10.30 -13.10 -20.70
CA ALA A 51 10.63 -14.39 -20.10
C ALA A 51 9.95 -15.57 -20.83
N LEU A 52 8.66 -15.44 -21.16
CA LEU A 52 7.93 -16.45 -21.93
C LEU A 52 8.54 -16.65 -23.33
N GLY A 53 8.91 -15.56 -24.01
CA GLY A 53 9.60 -15.62 -25.30
C GLY A 53 10.93 -16.36 -25.22
N LEU A 54 11.75 -16.07 -24.20
CA LEU A 54 13.00 -16.77 -23.95
C LEU A 54 12.77 -18.27 -23.68
N PHE A 55 11.73 -18.61 -22.90
CA PHE A 55 11.39 -20.00 -22.63
C PHE A 55 10.94 -20.76 -23.88
N VAL A 56 10.25 -20.10 -24.82
CA VAL A 56 9.93 -20.69 -26.13
C VAL A 56 11.20 -21.03 -26.90
N VAL A 57 12.18 -20.12 -26.94
CA VAL A 57 13.46 -20.37 -27.63
C VAL A 57 14.21 -21.53 -26.98
N ILE A 58 14.31 -21.55 -25.65
CA ILE A 58 15.00 -22.61 -24.90
C ILE A 58 14.30 -23.97 -25.11
N ALA A 59 12.97 -24.02 -24.97
CA ALA A 59 12.20 -25.24 -25.19
C ALA A 59 12.32 -25.74 -26.63
N TRP A 60 12.39 -24.83 -27.60
CA TRP A 60 12.62 -25.15 -29.00
C TRP A 60 13.99 -25.78 -29.21
N LEU A 61 15.07 -25.22 -28.65
CA LEU A 61 16.40 -25.83 -28.69
C LEU A 61 16.40 -27.23 -28.06
N ILE A 62 15.80 -27.39 -26.88
CA ILE A 62 15.69 -28.69 -26.20
C ILE A 62 14.93 -29.72 -27.05
N SER A 63 13.93 -29.29 -27.81
CA SER A 63 13.13 -30.19 -28.64
C SER A 63 13.93 -30.88 -29.75
N HIS A 64 15.04 -30.27 -30.19
CA HIS A 64 15.95 -30.81 -31.20
C HIS A 64 17.02 -31.76 -30.63
N LEU A 65 17.19 -31.80 -29.31
CA LEU A 65 18.11 -32.72 -28.66
C LEU A 65 17.63 -34.17 -28.82
N ARG A 66 18.57 -35.09 -29.04
CA ARG A 66 18.32 -36.54 -29.18
C ARG A 66 18.05 -37.22 -27.85
N ILE A 67 17.03 -36.76 -27.12
CA ILE A 67 16.49 -37.43 -25.93
C ILE A 67 15.60 -38.60 -26.39
N LYS A 68 15.97 -39.84 -26.07
CA LYS A 68 15.17 -41.04 -26.38
C LYS A 68 13.96 -41.10 -25.45
N SER A 69 12.73 -40.93 -26.00
CA SER A 69 11.43 -41.35 -25.42
C SER A 69 10.23 -40.56 -25.96
N LEU A 70 10.44 -39.34 -26.47
CA LEU A 70 9.37 -38.42 -26.85
C LEU A 70 9.57 -37.85 -28.26
N ASN A 71 8.47 -37.52 -28.95
CA ASN A 71 8.57 -36.76 -30.20
C ASN A 71 8.97 -35.29 -29.91
N PRO A 72 9.55 -34.57 -30.88
CA PRO A 72 10.01 -33.19 -30.69
C PRO A 72 8.95 -32.24 -30.13
N LYS A 73 7.70 -32.31 -30.61
CA LYS A 73 6.59 -31.46 -30.13
C LYS A 73 6.27 -31.69 -28.64
N ASN A 74 6.31 -32.94 -28.19
CA ASN A 74 6.07 -33.27 -26.78
C ASN A 74 7.27 -32.90 -25.90
N LYS A 75 8.50 -32.96 -26.42
CA LYS A 75 9.70 -32.46 -25.71
C LYS A 75 9.62 -30.96 -25.51
N PHE A 76 9.23 -30.22 -26.55
CA PHE A 76 8.99 -28.78 -26.48
C PHE A 76 7.99 -28.45 -25.38
N LEU A 77 6.79 -29.08 -25.44
CA LEU A 77 5.75 -28.83 -24.44
C LEU A 77 6.21 -29.16 -23.03
N LEU A 78 6.93 -30.27 -22.83
CA LEU A 78 7.44 -30.66 -21.52
C LEU A 78 8.45 -29.65 -20.99
N ALA A 79 9.46 -29.28 -21.80
CA ALA A 79 10.48 -28.32 -21.43
C ALA A 79 9.88 -26.95 -21.10
N TYR A 80 9.00 -26.44 -21.96
CA TYR A 80 8.31 -25.18 -21.75
C TYR A 80 7.44 -25.21 -20.48
N THR A 81 6.72 -26.31 -20.24
CA THR A 81 5.92 -26.50 -19.01
C THR A 81 6.79 -26.47 -17.76
N ILE A 82 7.95 -27.13 -17.77
CA ILE A 82 8.87 -27.14 -16.63
C ILE A 82 9.40 -25.72 -16.36
N LEU A 83 9.85 -25.01 -17.40
CA LEU A 83 10.35 -23.64 -17.26
C LEU A 83 9.28 -22.70 -16.69
N CYS A 84 8.06 -22.73 -17.23
CA CYS A 84 6.94 -21.95 -16.70
C CYS A 84 6.58 -22.34 -15.26
N GLY A 85 6.62 -23.63 -14.91
CA GLY A 85 6.34 -24.12 -13.56
C GLY A 85 7.37 -23.66 -12.53
N VAL A 86 8.66 -23.66 -12.89
CA VAL A 86 9.73 -23.12 -12.05
C VAL A 86 9.52 -21.62 -11.84
N LEU A 87 9.26 -20.86 -12.90
CA LEU A 87 9.00 -19.42 -12.79
C LEU A 87 7.74 -19.13 -11.95
N LEU A 88 6.66 -19.89 -12.14
CA LEU A 88 5.44 -19.77 -11.35
C LEU A 88 5.73 -19.96 -9.85
N THR A 89 6.50 -21.00 -9.51
CA THR A 89 6.86 -21.29 -8.11
C THR A 89 7.70 -20.16 -7.52
N PHE A 90 8.65 -19.62 -8.30
CA PHE A 90 9.47 -18.48 -7.90
C PHE A 90 8.63 -17.22 -7.64
N ILE A 91 7.72 -16.86 -8.54
CA ILE A 91 6.82 -15.71 -8.39
C ILE A 91 5.97 -15.87 -7.12
N ILE A 92 5.29 -17.00 -6.96
CA ILE A 92 4.46 -17.26 -5.76
C ILE A 92 5.28 -17.12 -4.47
N TYR A 93 6.50 -17.69 -4.45
CA TYR A 93 7.38 -17.59 -3.30
C TYR A 93 7.77 -16.13 -3.00
N PHE A 94 8.19 -15.39 -4.02
CA PHE A 94 8.61 -14.00 -3.89
C PHE A 94 7.47 -13.10 -3.41
N ASP A 95 6.29 -13.23 -4.01
CA ASP A 95 5.10 -12.45 -3.65
C ASP A 95 4.68 -12.74 -2.20
N ALA A 96 4.65 -14.02 -1.82
CA ALA A 96 4.30 -14.43 -0.47
C ALA A 96 5.32 -13.92 0.56
N ALA A 97 6.63 -14.04 0.28
CA ALA A 97 7.68 -13.56 1.16
C ALA A 97 7.60 -12.03 1.36
N THR A 98 7.40 -11.30 0.26
CA THR A 98 7.24 -9.84 0.27
C THR A 98 6.02 -9.46 1.10
N TYR A 99 4.85 -10.03 0.80
CA TYR A 99 3.62 -9.77 1.55
C TYR A 99 3.78 -10.03 3.05
N ILE A 100 4.38 -11.17 3.44
CA ILE A 100 4.61 -11.51 4.85
C ILE A 100 5.52 -10.47 5.53
N SER A 101 6.61 -10.07 4.85
CA SER A 101 7.52 -9.05 5.39
C SER A 101 6.83 -7.69 5.57
N THR A 102 6.03 -7.24 4.59
CA THR A 102 5.29 -5.98 4.67
C THR A 102 4.24 -6.02 5.77
N ARG A 103 3.49 -7.14 5.91
CA ARG A 103 2.54 -7.33 7.02
C ARG A 103 3.22 -7.28 8.39
N LYS A 104 4.43 -7.83 8.51
CA LYS A 104 5.21 -7.78 9.74
C LYS A 104 5.63 -6.34 10.06
N ALA A 105 6.16 -5.60 9.08
CA ALA A 105 6.54 -4.20 9.24
C ALA A 105 5.34 -3.32 9.66
N ILE A 106 4.17 -3.53 9.04
CA ILE A 106 2.93 -2.84 9.42
C ILE A 106 2.55 -3.16 10.87
N LYS A 107 2.58 -4.43 11.27
CA LYS A 107 2.24 -4.79 12.65
C LYS A 107 3.21 -4.17 13.67
N GLU A 108 4.49 -4.08 13.33
CA GLU A 108 5.50 -3.43 14.18
C GLU A 108 5.24 -1.93 14.32
N ILE A 109 4.93 -1.23 13.22
CA ILE A 109 4.63 0.20 13.27
C ILE A 109 3.31 0.47 14.01
N GLU A 110 2.26 -0.32 13.75
CA GLU A 110 0.98 -0.23 14.47
C GLU A 110 1.18 -0.35 15.98
N ASN A 111 1.97 -1.33 16.44
CA ASN A 111 2.25 -1.52 17.86
C ASN A 111 3.01 -0.33 18.46
N LYS A 112 3.96 0.25 17.70
CA LYS A 112 4.69 1.45 18.13
C LYS A 112 3.75 2.64 18.33
N TYR A 113 2.85 2.87 17.37
CA TYR A 113 1.86 3.95 17.46
C TYR A 113 0.82 3.71 18.56
N ILE A 114 0.38 2.47 18.78
CA ILE A 114 -0.49 2.13 19.92
C ILE A 114 0.21 2.45 21.24
N GLN A 115 1.49 2.12 21.36
CA GLN A 115 2.27 2.41 22.56
C GLN A 115 2.45 3.92 22.76
N GLN A 116 2.73 4.66 21.69
CA GLN A 116 2.80 6.11 21.72
C GLN A 116 1.46 6.72 22.17
N ALA A 117 0.33 6.29 21.60
CA ALA A 117 -1.00 6.75 22.01
C ALA A 117 -1.23 6.54 23.50
N LYS A 118 -0.84 5.39 24.06
CA LYS A 118 -0.95 5.12 25.50
C LYS A 118 -0.11 6.06 26.35
N GLU A 119 1.08 6.45 25.89
CA GLU A 119 1.95 7.39 26.59
C GLU A 119 1.40 8.82 26.54
N ASP A 120 0.86 9.23 25.39
CA ASP A 120 0.26 10.55 25.19
C ASP A 120 -1.03 10.70 26.02
N ILE A 121 -1.85 9.65 26.08
CA ILE A 121 -3.02 9.56 26.98
C ILE A 121 -2.60 9.77 28.44
N LYS A 122 -1.51 9.13 28.89
CA LYS A 122 -1.03 9.28 30.27
C LYS A 122 -0.57 10.70 30.59
N LYS A 123 -0.09 11.44 29.59
CA LYS A 123 0.39 12.81 29.72
C LYS A 123 -0.70 13.88 29.51
N ASP A 124 -1.93 13.47 29.17
CA ASP A 124 -3.01 14.36 28.70
C ASP A 124 -2.59 15.27 27.53
N ASN A 125 -1.67 14.79 26.68
CA ASN A 125 -1.12 15.58 25.58
C ASN A 125 -1.02 14.74 24.30
N VAL A 126 -2.06 14.79 23.48
CA VAL A 126 -2.12 14.09 22.19
C VAL A 126 -1.44 14.92 21.13
N THR A 127 -0.59 14.29 20.31
CA THR A 127 0.09 14.95 19.19
C THR A 127 -0.21 14.23 17.89
N TYR A 128 -1.02 14.84 17.03
CA TYR A 128 -1.24 14.35 15.67
C TYR A 128 -0.10 14.79 14.77
N ARG A 129 0.63 13.80 14.26
CA ARG A 129 1.65 14.03 13.24
C ARG A 129 1.03 13.92 11.87
N PHE A 130 1.27 14.91 11.04
CA PHE A 130 0.79 14.92 9.66
C PHE A 130 1.91 15.34 8.72
N SER A 131 1.90 14.82 7.50
CA SER A 131 2.85 15.25 6.47
C SER A 131 2.18 16.28 5.58
N GLY A 132 2.39 17.56 5.89
CA GLY A 132 1.82 18.69 5.15
C GLY A 132 2.78 19.28 4.11
N GLY A 133 4.01 18.77 4.04
CA GLY A 133 5.09 19.34 3.24
C GLY A 133 5.52 20.74 3.69
N PHE A 134 6.21 21.47 2.81
CA PHE A 134 6.53 22.89 2.98
C PHE A 134 5.35 23.74 2.51
N SER A 135 4.31 23.85 3.33
CA SER A 135 3.23 24.79 3.06
C SER A 135 3.65 26.21 3.45
N ILE A 136 3.41 27.17 2.55
CA ILE A 136 3.40 28.58 2.90
C ILE A 136 2.24 28.76 3.91
N PRO A 137 2.45 29.42 5.06
CA PRO A 137 1.39 29.62 6.04
C PRO A 137 0.18 30.28 5.38
N GLU A 138 -0.96 29.59 5.39
CA GLU A 138 -2.22 30.09 4.81
C GLU A 138 -2.78 31.28 5.60
N TYR A 139 -2.35 31.42 6.86
CA TYR A 139 -2.77 32.48 7.78
C TYR A 139 -1.55 33.16 8.42
N GLU A 140 -1.76 34.40 8.87
CA GLU A 140 -0.78 35.12 9.69
C GLU A 140 -0.53 34.40 11.02
N ALA A 141 0.66 34.61 11.60
CA ALA A 141 1.12 33.95 12.82
C ALA A 141 0.11 34.06 13.99
N GLU A 142 -0.49 35.24 14.19
CA GLU A 142 -1.49 35.44 15.26
C GLU A 142 -2.72 34.54 15.10
N THR A 143 -3.15 34.29 13.86
CA THR A 143 -4.30 33.43 13.59
C THR A 143 -3.94 31.97 13.80
N LEU A 144 -2.71 31.56 13.43
CA LEU A 144 -2.21 30.21 13.71
C LEU A 144 -2.10 29.96 15.22
N ASP A 145 -1.61 30.92 16.00
CA ASP A 145 -1.55 30.82 17.46
C ASP A 145 -2.95 30.65 18.08
N LYS A 146 -3.96 31.37 17.55
CA LYS A 146 -5.35 31.22 17.99
C LYS A 146 -5.90 29.82 17.65
N ILE A 147 -5.61 29.30 16.46
CA ILE A 147 -6.01 27.95 16.05
C ILE A 147 -5.35 26.89 16.98
N ASP A 148 -4.07 27.04 17.29
CA ASP A 148 -3.34 26.12 18.16
C ASP A 148 -3.83 26.20 19.61
N ASN A 149 -4.21 27.38 20.08
CA ASN A 149 -4.84 27.53 21.39
C ASN A 149 -6.21 26.84 21.47
N ILE A 150 -7.01 26.90 20.39
CA ILE A 150 -8.25 26.11 20.31
C ILE A 150 -7.92 24.62 20.40
N ARG A 151 -6.97 24.11 19.61
CA ARG A 151 -6.59 22.68 19.63
C ARG A 151 -6.12 22.23 21.02
N LYS A 152 -5.29 23.04 21.69
CA LYS A 152 -4.80 22.78 23.06
C LYS A 152 -5.93 22.67 24.08
N LYS A 153 -7.02 23.43 23.95
CA LYS A 153 -8.23 23.29 24.80
C LYS A 153 -8.81 21.87 24.73
N PHE A 154 -8.75 21.24 23.56
CA PHE A 154 -9.18 19.85 23.34
C PHE A 154 -8.11 18.81 23.67
N GLY A 155 -6.94 19.21 24.21
CA GLY A 155 -5.85 18.32 24.60
C GLY A 155 -5.02 17.81 23.43
N ILE A 156 -5.05 18.54 22.31
CA ILE A 156 -4.48 18.11 21.04
C ILE A 156 -3.47 19.15 20.55
N SER A 157 -2.37 18.66 20.00
CA SER A 157 -1.40 19.42 19.22
C SER A 157 -1.21 18.74 17.86
N TYR A 158 -0.75 19.52 16.88
CA TYR A 158 -0.44 19.04 15.54
C TYR A 158 1.02 19.34 15.22
N GLU A 159 1.72 18.37 14.67
CA GLU A 159 3.13 18.47 14.29
C GLU A 159 3.30 18.09 12.82
N ASN A 160 3.86 18.98 12.01
CA ASN A 160 4.16 18.69 10.62
C ASN A 160 5.49 17.91 10.52
N THR A 161 5.44 16.68 10.02
CA THR A 161 6.62 15.82 9.86
C THR A 161 7.28 15.92 8.47
N GLY A 162 6.83 16.82 7.61
CA GLY A 162 7.41 17.09 6.29
C GLY A 162 6.62 16.46 5.14
N CYS A 163 7.32 16.06 4.07
CA CYS A 163 6.72 15.70 2.78
C CYS A 163 6.50 14.20 2.54
N ILE A 164 7.05 13.32 3.36
CA ILE A 164 7.09 11.88 3.05
C ILE A 164 6.04 11.15 3.87
N ILE A 165 4.97 10.71 3.20
CA ILE A 165 4.01 9.75 3.74
C ILE A 165 4.38 8.38 3.20
N ASP A 166 4.89 7.51 4.07
CA ASP A 166 4.98 6.08 3.81
C ASP A 166 3.60 5.44 4.09
N ASP A 167 3.10 4.59 3.18
CA ASP A 167 1.83 3.89 3.39
C ASP A 167 1.86 2.98 4.63
N ILE A 168 3.04 2.46 5.00
CA ILE A 168 3.21 1.70 6.25
C ILE A 168 3.00 2.62 7.45
N ASP A 169 3.64 3.79 7.46
CA ASP A 169 3.48 4.78 8.54
C ASP A 169 2.02 5.26 8.65
N ARG A 170 1.33 5.43 7.51
CA ARG A 170 -0.10 5.77 7.48
C ARG A 170 -0.98 4.74 8.21
N GLU A 171 -0.70 3.45 8.05
CA GLU A 171 -1.43 2.41 8.82
C GLU A 171 -1.15 2.54 10.33
N GLY A 172 0.08 2.87 10.71
CA GLY A 172 0.44 3.21 12.09
C GLY A 172 -0.34 4.40 12.64
N GLN A 173 -0.40 5.51 11.89
CA GLN A 173 -1.16 6.71 12.26
C GLN A 173 -2.65 6.43 12.42
N LYS A 174 -3.25 5.60 11.56
CA LYS A 174 -4.65 5.15 11.73
C LYS A 174 -4.84 4.42 13.06
N LYS A 175 -3.91 3.53 13.44
CA LYS A 175 -3.98 2.86 14.75
C LYS A 175 -3.80 3.82 15.92
N TYR A 176 -2.97 4.84 15.78
CA TYR A 176 -2.86 5.91 16.76
C TYR A 176 -4.21 6.62 16.97
N GLU A 177 -4.83 7.09 15.89
CA GLU A 177 -6.16 7.73 15.89
C GLU A 177 -7.24 6.84 16.50
N GLU A 178 -7.33 5.58 16.06
CA GLU A 178 -8.28 4.59 16.58
C GLU A 178 -8.11 4.38 18.10
N THR A 179 -6.86 4.34 18.58
CA THR A 179 -6.54 4.13 19.99
C THR A 179 -6.91 5.34 20.85
N LEU A 180 -6.76 6.55 20.32
CA LEU A 180 -7.05 7.79 21.04
C LEU A 180 -8.54 8.13 21.09
N LYS A 181 -9.31 7.71 20.08
CA LYS A 181 -10.71 8.11 19.92
C LYS A 181 -11.56 7.93 21.19
N PRO A 182 -11.54 6.78 21.90
CA PRO A 182 -12.33 6.60 23.12
C PRO A 182 -11.91 7.56 24.25
N TYR A 183 -10.61 7.84 24.35
CA TYR A 183 -10.08 8.74 25.36
C TYR A 183 -10.47 10.20 25.07
N LEU A 184 -10.32 10.65 23.82
CA LEU A 184 -10.69 12.02 23.43
C LEU A 184 -12.21 12.26 23.53
N GLU A 185 -13.03 11.26 23.17
CA GLU A 185 -14.48 11.32 23.39
C GLU A 185 -14.83 11.38 24.89
N LYS A 186 -14.13 10.64 25.75
CA LYS A 186 -14.32 10.70 27.21
C LYS A 186 -13.91 12.07 27.77
N ARG A 187 -12.80 12.63 27.29
CA ARG A 187 -12.24 13.91 27.75
C ARG A 187 -13.09 15.10 27.32
N ASN A 188 -13.50 15.13 26.06
CA ASN A 188 -14.10 16.32 25.42
C ASN A 188 -15.60 16.15 25.10
N GLY A 189 -16.15 14.96 25.29
CA GLY A 189 -17.51 14.59 24.92
C GLY A 189 -17.66 14.14 23.46
N LYS A 190 -18.79 13.52 23.13
CA LYS A 190 -19.11 13.12 21.75
C LYS A 190 -19.19 14.34 20.82
N GLY A 191 -18.71 14.18 19.59
CA GLY A 191 -18.67 15.25 18.58
C GLY A 191 -17.69 16.37 18.89
N TRP A 192 -16.66 16.11 19.73
CA TRP A 192 -15.67 17.13 20.08
C TRP A 192 -14.90 17.66 18.86
N GLU A 193 -14.63 16.81 17.88
CA GLU A 193 -13.90 17.19 16.66
C GLU A 193 -14.68 18.21 15.83
N GLU A 194 -15.99 17.99 15.66
CA GLU A 194 -16.88 18.95 15.00
C GLU A 194 -16.95 20.28 15.76
N LYS A 195 -17.01 20.24 17.10
CA LYS A 195 -17.00 21.45 17.94
C LYS A 195 -15.70 22.23 17.79
N MET A 196 -14.56 21.53 17.84
CA MET A 196 -13.23 22.11 17.65
C MET A 196 -13.12 22.76 16.27
N ASN A 197 -13.49 22.04 15.21
CA ASN A 197 -13.44 22.54 13.83
C ASN A 197 -14.37 23.74 13.64
N LYS A 198 -15.55 23.75 14.27
CA LYS A 198 -16.46 24.90 14.25
C LYS A 198 -15.87 26.13 14.97
N GLU A 199 -15.17 25.95 16.09
CA GLU A 199 -14.44 27.04 16.76
C GLU A 199 -13.36 27.62 15.84
N ILE A 200 -12.60 26.76 15.15
CA ILE A 200 -11.57 27.16 14.17
C ILE A 200 -12.19 27.87 12.96
N ASP A 201 -13.26 27.35 12.38
CA ASP A 201 -13.91 27.92 11.19
C ASP A 201 -14.55 29.28 11.48
N ASN A 202 -15.06 29.48 12.69
CA ASN A 202 -15.56 30.79 13.12
C ASN A 202 -14.43 31.82 13.21
N LEU A 203 -13.21 31.44 13.61
CA LEU A 203 -12.06 32.34 13.54
C LEU A 203 -11.76 32.74 12.09
N LYS A 204 -11.73 31.77 11.17
CA LYS A 204 -11.45 32.01 9.75
C LYS A 204 -12.42 33.00 9.10
N LYS A 205 -13.71 32.90 9.43
CA LYS A 205 -14.77 33.82 8.94
C LYS A 205 -14.63 35.25 9.46
N VAL A 206 -13.99 35.44 10.62
CA VAL A 206 -13.74 36.76 11.21
C VAL A 206 -12.48 37.39 10.62
N THR A 207 -11.48 36.59 10.22
CA THR A 207 -10.21 37.08 9.70
C THR A 207 -10.22 37.40 8.21
N ILE A 208 -11.10 36.77 7.43
CA ILE A 208 -11.35 37.11 6.02
C ILE A 208 -12.59 38.00 6.00
N PRO A 209 -12.49 39.34 5.86
CA PRO A 209 -13.66 40.16 5.68
C PRO A 209 -14.38 39.72 4.42
N ASN A 210 -15.70 39.80 4.45
CA ASN A 210 -16.59 39.57 3.32
C ASN A 210 -16.23 40.56 2.17
N ILE A 211 -15.25 40.22 1.34
CA ILE A 211 -14.95 40.93 0.09
C ILE A 211 -15.98 40.45 -0.93
N GLY A 212 -17.20 40.94 -0.80
CA GLY A 212 -18.33 40.49 -1.59
C GLY A 212 -19.60 41.22 -1.19
N ASN A 213 -19.59 42.55 -1.33
CA ASN A 213 -20.75 43.39 -1.63
C ASN A 213 -20.29 44.85 -1.75
N ARG A 214 -19.80 45.21 -2.94
CA ARG A 214 -19.90 46.55 -3.53
C ARG A 214 -20.08 46.39 -5.03
#